data_AF-A0A1R1EID4-F1
#
_entry.id   AF-A0A1R1EID4-F1
#
_cell.length_a   1.000
_cell.length_b   1.000
_cell.length_c   1.000
_cell.angle_alpha   90.00
_cell.angle_beta   90.00
_cell.angle_gamma   90.00
#
_symmetry.space_group_name_H-M   'P 1'
#
loop_
_entity.id
_entity.type
_entity.pdbx_description
1 polymer ?
#
loop_
_entity_poly.entity_id
_entity_poly.type
_entity_poly.pdbx_seq_one_letter_code
_entity_poly.pdbx_strand_id
1 'polypeptide(L)'
;MTTALRKPAMMLMALLTGICLWVSQTTTSYADMSSSQLEAEWTQFFGDPANYNTPDHVAPTADGGFVVLSDLTSRTFGPTSLHVIKTDASGGTEWETDFFDDHYVTEAYHGYDIQQTRDGGYIIGAALDDRSNGGPLYRAYLLKLSSTGQVEWNRAYSTVFENPVNSVQETSDGGFIVTSSTYNRSDTAPAYVFKTDKDGHLQWDHIFRYSGGGPTDFRDGQVFNAAAETSDGGFWVVGRYYDSSTYYPLLVKYNASGQLISKRMKETSDWGRLDYKQIMPSADGKGYIMLNAEGLWEIDRSGNTLWNLRLTDSSPELDDISFLQMNHVDDGYLVLGKDQTSDDHVILKLSAEGKIMDVLRQEIPGYTGSFNHAALLQDGGFVYLNSIESSAYLQLTKFKLVSQGEQPGEGEFFLDDSEYSVTVNDMIDIVALLKKPDGTVLPVTKETRFSIENPEIASIDEEGNIIGLAPGLTSIKAEYNGQTAAASLLVVKPYVPKPVNRISEETGPAKSDSTDPGSLVPGSTDPEPSNPVPADSGDTASGSSDPDTSNPGSAEPDSSEPSTPDPAGAEPGTSQP
;
A
#
# COMPACT_ATOMS: atom_id res chain seq x y z
N MET A 1 -20.79 68.05 -59.39
CA MET A 1 -19.43 67.79 -59.92
C MET A 1 -18.70 66.95 -58.88
N THR A 2 -18.80 65.63 -59.01
CA THR A 2 -17.77 64.72 -59.59
C THR A 2 -16.67 64.35 -58.58
N THR A 3 -16.83 63.15 -58.01
CA THR A 3 -15.81 62.08 -57.87
C THR A 3 -14.35 62.43 -58.12
N ALA A 4 -13.46 62.02 -57.21
CA ALA A 4 -12.30 61.20 -57.57
C ALA A 4 -11.59 60.63 -56.33
N LEU A 5 -11.38 59.31 -56.35
CA LEU A 5 -10.35 58.61 -55.58
C LEU A 5 -8.96 59.21 -55.85
N ARG A 6 -8.09 59.19 -54.83
CA ARG A 6 -6.64 58.87 -54.98
C ARG A 6 -6.01 58.64 -53.59
N LYS A 7 -5.54 57.41 -53.35
CA LYS A 7 -4.32 57.11 -52.56
C LYS A 7 -3.14 57.00 -53.57
N PRO A 8 -1.84 56.85 -53.18
CA PRO A 8 -1.24 56.71 -51.84
C PRO A 8 0.06 57.54 -51.62
N ALA A 9 0.57 57.59 -50.39
CA ALA A 9 2.00 57.37 -50.00
C ALA A 9 2.32 57.94 -48.60
N MET A 10 3.03 57.13 -47.78
CA MET A 10 4.14 57.42 -46.84
C MET A 10 4.15 58.80 -46.11
N MET A 11 4.41 58.96 -44.80
CA MET A 11 5.33 58.28 -43.87
C MET A 11 5.19 58.93 -42.47
N LEU A 12 5.68 58.22 -41.44
CA LEU A 12 6.35 58.73 -40.21
C LEU A 12 5.57 58.86 -38.87
N MET A 13 5.98 57.96 -37.95
CA MET A 13 6.23 58.09 -36.51
C MET A 13 5.24 58.83 -35.57
N ALA A 14 4.72 58.07 -34.60
CA ALA A 14 4.83 58.45 -33.18
C ALA A 14 4.67 57.21 -32.27
N LEU A 15 5.54 57.16 -31.26
CA LEU A 15 5.69 56.13 -30.24
C LEU A 15 4.41 55.81 -29.45
N LEU A 16 4.24 54.54 -29.08
CA LEU A 16 3.75 54.15 -27.76
C LEU A 16 4.29 52.77 -27.39
N THR A 17 5.36 52.80 -26.59
CA THR A 17 5.90 51.67 -25.83
C THR A 17 4.86 51.22 -24.80
N GLY A 18 4.16 50.12 -25.11
CA GLY A 18 3.39 49.33 -24.17
C GLY A 18 4.10 48.01 -23.96
N ILE A 19 4.53 47.76 -22.72
CA ILE A 19 5.24 46.58 -22.26
C ILE A 19 4.38 45.33 -22.55
N CYS A 20 4.72 44.59 -23.60
CA CYS A 20 4.33 43.19 -23.71
C CYS A 20 5.35 42.37 -22.91
N LEU A 21 5.05 42.16 -21.63
CA LEU A 21 5.57 41.01 -20.90
C LEU A 21 5.06 39.78 -21.65
N TRP A 22 5.93 39.19 -22.47
CA TRP A 22 5.79 37.81 -22.88
C TRP A 22 5.95 36.97 -21.60
N VAL A 23 4.82 36.68 -20.94
CA VAL A 23 4.75 35.46 -20.13
C VAL A 23 4.71 34.34 -21.16
N SER A 24 5.86 33.80 -21.51
CA SER A 24 5.92 32.46 -22.08
C SER A 24 5.35 31.55 -20.99
N GLN A 25 4.06 31.23 -21.08
CA GLN A 25 3.58 29.99 -20.51
C GLN A 25 4.30 28.92 -21.32
N THR A 26 5.43 28.44 -20.81
CA THR A 26 5.94 27.14 -21.22
C THR A 26 4.87 26.16 -20.76
N THR A 27 3.95 25.81 -21.66
CA THR A 27 3.23 24.55 -21.56
C THR A 27 4.31 23.49 -21.69
N THR A 28 4.87 23.06 -20.56
CA THR A 28 5.66 21.85 -20.54
C THR A 28 4.65 20.75 -20.84
N SER A 29 4.64 20.23 -22.06
CA SER A 29 3.87 19.05 -22.39
C SER A 29 4.43 17.91 -21.53
N TYR A 30 3.60 17.26 -20.72
CA TYR A 30 4.02 16.09 -19.93
C TYR A 30 4.47 14.91 -20.83
N ALA A 31 4.22 15.00 -22.14
CA ALA A 31 4.69 14.07 -23.17
C ALA A 31 6.23 13.89 -23.24
N ASP A 32 7.02 14.75 -22.58
CA ASP A 32 8.49 14.69 -22.58
C ASP A 32 9.10 14.50 -21.18
N MET A 33 8.30 14.08 -20.18
CA MET A 33 8.71 14.13 -18.75
C MET A 33 8.90 12.81 -18.02
N SER A 34 8.74 11.64 -18.64
CA SER A 34 9.19 10.40 -18.02
C SER A 34 10.45 9.89 -18.72
N SER A 35 11.58 10.10 -18.04
CA SER A 35 12.82 9.36 -18.29
C SER A 35 12.76 8.00 -17.58
N SER A 36 11.58 7.38 -17.47
CA SER A 36 11.36 6.10 -16.80
C SER A 36 10.52 5.16 -17.66
N GLN A 37 10.77 3.86 -17.51
CA GLN A 37 10.07 2.76 -18.16
C GLN A 37 9.81 1.66 -17.14
N LEU A 38 8.77 0.88 -17.37
CA LEU A 38 8.52 -0.36 -16.65
C LEU A 38 9.29 -1.49 -17.32
N GLU A 39 10.06 -2.20 -16.51
CA GLU A 39 10.68 -3.44 -16.92
C GLU A 39 10.10 -4.59 -16.10
N ALA A 40 9.77 -5.68 -16.77
CA ALA A 40 9.43 -6.92 -16.09
C ALA A 40 10.67 -7.42 -15.34
N GLU A 41 10.58 -7.48 -14.02
CA GLU A 41 11.64 -8.02 -13.16
C GLU A 41 11.63 -9.55 -13.23
N TRP A 42 10.44 -10.14 -13.15
CA TRP A 42 10.21 -11.57 -13.35
C TRP A 42 8.77 -11.84 -13.77
N THR A 43 8.56 -13.01 -14.37
CA THR A 43 7.25 -13.56 -14.71
C THR A 43 7.17 -15.00 -14.23
N GLN A 44 6.06 -15.35 -13.58
CA GLN A 44 5.73 -16.70 -13.12
C GLN A 44 4.38 -17.13 -13.68
N PHE A 45 4.20 -18.44 -13.78
CA PHE A 45 2.97 -19.05 -14.31
C PHE A 45 2.42 -20.06 -13.32
N PHE A 46 1.10 -20.05 -13.13
CA PHE A 46 0.39 -20.94 -12.21
C PHE A 46 -0.84 -21.55 -12.86
N GLY A 47 -1.37 -22.61 -12.25
CA GLY A 47 -2.52 -23.35 -12.76
C GLY A 47 -2.14 -24.33 -13.87
N ASP A 48 -3.16 -24.96 -14.47
CA ASP A 48 -2.97 -25.97 -15.49
C ASP A 48 -4.10 -26.00 -16.54
N PRO A 49 -3.87 -26.59 -17.73
CA PRO A 49 -4.82 -26.60 -18.83
C PRO A 49 -6.09 -27.42 -18.61
N ALA A 50 -6.18 -28.26 -17.58
CA ALA A 50 -7.41 -28.96 -17.23
C ALA A 50 -8.46 -28.01 -16.65
N ASN A 51 -8.05 -26.81 -16.25
CA ASN A 51 -8.90 -25.82 -15.60
C ASN A 51 -9.00 -24.51 -16.41
N TYR A 52 -10.09 -23.79 -16.18
CA TYR A 52 -10.17 -22.35 -16.38
C TYR A 52 -9.69 -21.69 -15.08
N ASN A 53 -8.65 -20.87 -15.20
CA ASN A 53 -8.04 -20.13 -14.10
C ASN A 53 -8.32 -18.64 -14.34
N THR A 54 -9.33 -18.10 -13.65
CA THR A 54 -9.73 -16.70 -13.79
C THR A 54 -9.10 -15.91 -12.65
N PRO A 55 -8.21 -14.94 -12.93
CA PRO A 55 -7.64 -14.09 -11.89
C PRO A 55 -8.70 -13.15 -11.29
N ASP A 56 -8.72 -13.03 -9.96
CA ASP A 56 -9.71 -12.19 -9.25
C ASP A 56 -9.07 -11.13 -8.36
N HIS A 57 -7.93 -11.41 -7.74
CA HIS A 57 -7.21 -10.40 -6.96
C HIS A 57 -5.74 -10.77 -6.72
N VAL A 58 -4.90 -9.76 -6.52
CA VAL A 58 -3.52 -9.93 -6.08
C VAL A 58 -3.21 -8.86 -5.05
N ALA A 59 -2.50 -9.23 -3.98
CA ALA A 59 -2.07 -8.28 -2.95
C ALA A 59 -0.63 -8.56 -2.51
N PRO A 60 0.20 -7.52 -2.28
CA PRO A 60 1.50 -7.69 -1.64
C PRO A 60 1.31 -8.10 -0.19
N THR A 61 2.32 -8.79 0.35
CA THR A 61 2.36 -9.25 1.74
C THR A 61 3.55 -8.65 2.47
N ALA A 62 3.47 -8.57 3.80
CA ALA A 62 4.46 -7.89 4.64
C ALA A 62 5.87 -8.50 4.58
N ASP A 63 6.00 -9.74 4.14
CA ASP A 63 7.28 -10.41 3.92
C ASP A 63 7.92 -10.11 2.55
N GLY A 64 7.28 -9.25 1.74
CA GLY A 64 7.72 -8.88 0.40
C GLY A 64 7.22 -9.80 -0.72
N GLY A 65 6.53 -10.90 -0.38
CA GLY A 65 5.86 -11.78 -1.33
C GLY A 65 4.45 -11.33 -1.72
N PHE A 66 3.70 -12.21 -2.36
CA PHE A 66 2.36 -11.89 -2.89
C PHE A 66 1.35 -12.98 -2.58
N VAL A 67 0.10 -12.59 -2.37
CA VAL A 67 -1.03 -13.52 -2.36
C VAL A 67 -1.91 -13.28 -3.58
N VAL A 68 -2.23 -14.36 -4.28
CA VAL A 68 -3.03 -14.38 -5.51
C VAL A 68 -4.33 -15.14 -5.22
N LEU A 69 -5.45 -14.57 -5.65
CA LEU A 69 -6.76 -15.19 -5.64
C LEU A 69 -7.25 -15.38 -7.07
N SER A 70 -7.79 -16.55 -7.36
CA SER A 70 -8.39 -16.90 -8.64
C SER A 70 -9.54 -17.89 -8.49
N ASP A 71 -10.47 -17.85 -9.42
CA ASP A 71 -11.48 -18.85 -9.63
C ASP A 71 -10.90 -20.01 -10.45
N LEU A 72 -11.03 -21.22 -9.91
CA LEU A 72 -10.60 -22.46 -10.54
C LEU A 72 -11.83 -23.28 -10.95
N THR A 73 -12.04 -23.44 -12.26
CA THR A 73 -13.15 -24.22 -12.81
C THR A 73 -12.66 -25.33 -13.74
N SER A 74 -12.98 -26.59 -13.41
CA SER A 74 -12.67 -27.73 -14.28
C SER A 74 -13.30 -27.58 -15.68
N ARG A 75 -12.49 -27.77 -16.73
CA ARG A 75 -12.98 -27.72 -18.13
C ARG A 75 -13.88 -28.89 -18.50
N THR A 76 -13.82 -29.98 -17.73
CA THR A 76 -14.55 -31.21 -18.05
C THR A 76 -15.93 -31.22 -17.39
N PHE A 77 -15.97 -31.01 -16.08
CA PHE A 77 -17.16 -30.83 -15.27
C PHE A 77 -16.72 -30.50 -13.84
N GLY A 78 -17.39 -29.56 -13.19
CA GLY A 78 -17.19 -29.25 -11.78
C GLY A 78 -17.64 -27.83 -11.45
N PRO A 79 -18.02 -27.58 -10.19
CA PRO A 79 -18.23 -26.22 -9.70
C PRO A 79 -16.93 -25.42 -9.65
N THR A 80 -17.06 -24.09 -9.61
CA THR A 80 -15.93 -23.17 -9.41
C THR A 80 -15.48 -23.21 -7.94
N SER A 81 -14.17 -23.34 -7.73
CA SER A 81 -13.50 -23.30 -6.43
C SER A 81 -12.65 -22.03 -6.31
N LEU A 82 -12.36 -21.57 -5.10
CA LEU A 82 -11.35 -20.52 -4.90
C LEU A 82 -9.97 -21.17 -4.92
N HIS A 83 -9.03 -20.60 -5.66
CA HIS A 83 -7.62 -21.02 -5.67
C HIS A 83 -6.75 -19.86 -5.18
N VAL A 84 -5.99 -20.12 -4.12
CA VAL A 84 -5.17 -19.14 -3.43
C VAL A 84 -3.72 -19.57 -3.49
N ILE A 85 -2.84 -18.68 -3.98
CA ILE A 85 -1.41 -18.95 -4.10
C ILE A 85 -0.66 -17.88 -3.29
N LYS A 86 0.20 -18.30 -2.38
CA LYS A 86 1.19 -17.43 -1.73
C LYS A 86 2.54 -17.65 -2.38
N THR A 87 3.18 -16.54 -2.72
CA THR A 87 4.53 -16.51 -3.29
C THR A 87 5.49 -15.74 -2.40
N ASP A 88 6.78 -16.02 -2.58
CA ASP A 88 7.88 -15.19 -2.09
C ASP A 88 8.07 -13.93 -2.97
N ALA A 89 9.02 -13.07 -2.61
CA ALA A 89 9.30 -11.82 -3.33
C ALA A 89 9.80 -12.02 -4.79
N SER A 90 10.29 -13.23 -5.12
CA SER A 90 10.73 -13.62 -6.46
C SER A 90 9.63 -14.32 -7.28
N GLY A 91 8.43 -14.43 -6.69
CA GLY A 91 7.27 -15.10 -7.28
C GLY A 91 7.29 -16.63 -7.14
N GLY A 92 8.24 -17.20 -6.40
CA GLY A 92 8.27 -18.63 -6.11
C GLY A 92 7.12 -19.04 -5.19
N THR A 93 6.43 -20.14 -5.49
CA THR A 93 5.32 -20.64 -4.64
C THR A 93 5.82 -21.07 -3.27
N GLU A 94 5.28 -20.48 -2.21
CA GLU A 94 5.48 -20.95 -0.83
C GLU A 94 4.41 -21.98 -0.45
N TRP A 95 3.16 -21.68 -0.80
CA TRP A 95 2.04 -22.62 -0.70
C TRP A 95 0.92 -22.23 -1.67
N GLU A 96 0.10 -23.20 -2.03
CA GLU A 96 -1.14 -23.00 -2.77
C GLU A 96 -2.23 -23.88 -2.17
N THR A 97 -3.48 -23.40 -2.19
CA THR A 97 -4.63 -24.17 -1.72
C THR A 97 -5.85 -23.87 -2.58
N ASP A 98 -6.59 -24.93 -2.88
CA ASP A 98 -7.94 -24.83 -3.42
C ASP A 98 -8.93 -24.92 -2.26
N PHE A 99 -9.93 -24.05 -2.28
CA PHE A 99 -11.06 -24.09 -1.36
C PHE A 99 -12.33 -24.39 -2.14
N PHE A 100 -12.91 -25.53 -1.78
CA PHE A 100 -14.24 -25.97 -2.18
C PHE A 100 -14.91 -26.57 -0.95
N ASP A 101 -16.05 -26.02 -0.52
CA ASP A 101 -16.84 -26.67 0.52
C ASP A 101 -17.66 -27.80 -0.14
N ASP A 102 -17.47 -29.03 0.32
CA ASP A 102 -18.09 -30.21 -0.29
C ASP A 102 -19.54 -30.46 0.18
N HIS A 103 -20.10 -29.52 0.96
CA HIS A 103 -21.44 -29.62 1.51
C HIS A 103 -22.51 -29.84 0.42
N TYR A 104 -22.38 -29.19 -0.74
CA TYR A 104 -23.22 -29.47 -1.90
C TYR A 104 -22.44 -29.44 -3.22
N VAL A 105 -22.59 -30.48 -4.04
CA VAL A 105 -22.00 -30.57 -5.40
C VAL A 105 -22.48 -29.49 -6.38
N THR A 106 -23.41 -28.62 -5.96
CA THR A 106 -23.97 -27.53 -6.77
C THR A 106 -23.48 -26.15 -6.35
N GLU A 107 -22.72 -26.04 -5.26
CA GLU A 107 -22.16 -24.77 -4.80
C GLU A 107 -20.97 -24.39 -5.69
N ALA A 108 -20.84 -23.12 -6.02
CA ALA A 108 -19.65 -22.56 -6.66
C ALA A 108 -19.19 -21.31 -5.91
N TYR A 109 -17.90 -21.04 -5.90
CA TYR A 109 -17.30 -19.91 -5.21
C TYR A 109 -16.67 -18.96 -6.21
N HIS A 110 -16.87 -17.66 -5.99
CA HIS A 110 -16.31 -16.60 -6.84
C HIS A 110 -15.51 -15.61 -6.00
N GLY A 111 -14.22 -15.48 -6.25
CA GLY A 111 -13.33 -14.56 -5.54
C GLY A 111 -13.57 -13.09 -5.92
N TYR A 112 -13.38 -12.17 -4.97
CA TYR A 112 -13.47 -10.72 -5.25
C TYR A 112 -12.35 -9.90 -4.61
N ASP A 113 -11.94 -10.24 -3.38
CA ASP A 113 -10.92 -9.48 -2.65
C ASP A 113 -10.13 -10.43 -1.74
N ILE A 114 -8.82 -10.20 -1.61
CA ILE A 114 -7.95 -10.92 -0.67
C ILE A 114 -6.94 -9.97 -0.06
N GLN A 115 -6.80 -10.03 1.26
CA GLN A 115 -5.86 -9.19 2.00
C GLN A 115 -5.17 -10.00 3.10
N GLN A 116 -3.90 -9.68 3.36
CA GLN A 116 -3.18 -10.21 4.52
C GLN A 116 -3.72 -9.55 5.79
N THR A 117 -3.99 -10.36 6.81
CA THR A 117 -4.41 -9.89 8.13
C THR A 117 -3.22 -9.65 9.05
N ARG A 118 -3.39 -8.85 10.10
CA ARG A 118 -2.31 -8.45 11.04
C ARG A 118 -1.67 -9.62 11.79
N ASP A 119 -2.39 -10.72 11.93
CA ASP A 119 -1.89 -11.98 12.48
C ASP A 119 -1.01 -12.79 11.48
N GLY A 120 -0.80 -12.27 10.27
CA GLY A 120 -0.05 -12.90 9.19
C GLY A 120 -0.87 -13.86 8.33
N GLY A 121 -2.15 -14.09 8.66
CA GLY A 121 -3.10 -14.86 7.85
C GLY A 121 -3.71 -14.04 6.71
N TYR A 122 -4.83 -14.51 6.16
CA TYR A 122 -5.48 -13.88 5.00
C TYR A 122 -7.00 -13.91 5.10
N ILE A 123 -7.66 -12.81 4.76
CA ILE A 123 -9.12 -12.75 4.63
C ILE A 123 -9.50 -12.65 3.16
N ILE A 124 -10.47 -13.46 2.74
CA ILE A 124 -11.00 -13.48 1.39
C ILE A 124 -12.47 -13.08 1.43
N GLY A 125 -12.82 -12.13 0.57
CA GLY A 125 -14.19 -11.81 0.21
C GLY A 125 -14.59 -12.54 -1.07
N ALA A 126 -15.66 -13.32 -1.02
CA ALA A 126 -16.14 -14.13 -2.12
C ALA A 126 -17.68 -14.09 -2.23
N ALA A 127 -18.22 -14.63 -3.32
CA ALA A 127 -19.61 -15.04 -3.40
C ALA A 127 -19.72 -16.57 -3.38
N LEU A 128 -20.72 -17.07 -2.68
CA LEU A 128 -21.17 -18.46 -2.76
C LEU A 128 -22.41 -18.52 -3.67
N ASP A 129 -22.29 -19.11 -4.86
CA ASP A 129 -23.39 -19.51 -5.74
C ASP A 129 -24.01 -20.82 -5.23
N ASP A 130 -25.00 -20.72 -4.35
CA ASP A 130 -25.77 -21.86 -3.85
C ASP A 130 -27.08 -22.02 -4.64
N ARG A 131 -27.09 -22.98 -5.56
CA ARG A 131 -28.26 -23.32 -6.38
C ARG A 131 -29.21 -24.30 -5.71
N SER A 132 -28.89 -24.75 -4.50
CA SER A 132 -29.75 -25.66 -3.74
C SER A 132 -30.87 -24.86 -3.06
N ASN A 133 -32.08 -25.39 -3.08
CA ASN A 133 -33.19 -24.96 -2.21
C ASN A 133 -33.85 -23.59 -2.48
N GLY A 134 -33.64 -22.95 -3.63
CA GLY A 134 -34.43 -21.78 -4.04
C GLY A 134 -34.22 -20.51 -3.20
N GLY A 135 -33.14 -20.46 -2.41
CA GLY A 135 -32.64 -19.24 -1.74
C GLY A 135 -31.94 -18.29 -2.72
N PRO A 136 -31.36 -17.17 -2.24
CA PRO A 136 -30.56 -16.28 -3.08
C PRO A 136 -29.37 -17.05 -3.66
N LEU A 137 -29.17 -16.94 -4.99
CA LEU A 137 -28.12 -17.64 -5.70
C LEU A 137 -26.75 -17.25 -5.17
N TYR A 138 -26.43 -15.95 -5.10
CA TYR A 138 -25.14 -15.48 -4.59
C TYR A 138 -25.25 -15.00 -3.15
N ARG A 139 -24.52 -15.61 -2.22
CA ARG A 139 -24.39 -15.14 -0.83
C ARG A 139 -23.02 -14.52 -0.63
N ALA A 140 -22.94 -13.45 0.16
CA ALA A 140 -21.64 -12.93 0.57
C ALA A 140 -20.94 -14.01 1.38
N TYR A 141 -19.65 -14.25 1.10
CA TYR A 141 -18.89 -15.30 1.74
C TYR A 141 -17.55 -14.73 2.20
N LEU A 142 -17.18 -15.03 3.45
CA LEU A 142 -15.86 -14.71 3.97
C LEU A 142 -15.13 -16.00 4.30
N LEU A 143 -13.85 -16.07 3.93
CA LEU A 143 -12.94 -17.17 4.23
C LEU A 143 -11.68 -16.61 4.88
N LYS A 144 -11.41 -17.01 6.12
CA LYS A 144 -10.19 -16.67 6.85
C LYS A 144 -9.22 -17.85 6.79
N LEU A 145 -8.01 -17.55 6.35
CA LEU A 145 -6.89 -18.47 6.29
C LEU A 145 -5.82 -18.07 7.32
N SER A 146 -5.07 -19.06 7.78
CA SER A 146 -3.83 -18.88 8.53
C SER A 146 -2.69 -18.42 7.62
N SER A 147 -1.55 -18.07 8.20
CA SER A 147 -0.34 -17.70 7.45
C SER A 147 0.20 -18.81 6.53
N THR A 148 -0.19 -20.07 6.80
CA THR A 148 0.19 -21.25 6.02
C THR A 148 -0.93 -21.75 5.09
N GLY A 149 -1.94 -20.91 4.82
CA GLY A 149 -3.05 -21.24 3.93
C GLY A 149 -4.09 -22.22 4.49
N GLN A 150 -4.07 -22.51 5.80
CA GLN A 150 -5.07 -23.40 6.41
C GLN A 150 -6.35 -22.64 6.75
N VAL A 151 -7.51 -23.23 6.50
CA VAL A 151 -8.80 -22.62 6.84
C VAL A 151 -8.94 -22.50 8.35
N GLU A 152 -9.11 -21.27 8.84
CA GLU A 152 -9.41 -21.01 10.25
C GLU A 152 -10.92 -20.97 10.48
N TRP A 153 -11.63 -20.25 9.62
CA TRP A 153 -13.08 -20.24 9.58
C TRP A 153 -13.59 -19.76 8.23
N ASN A 154 -14.83 -20.10 7.92
CA ASN A 154 -15.56 -19.56 6.78
C ASN A 154 -17.02 -19.29 7.16
N ARG A 155 -17.66 -18.32 6.49
CA ARG A 155 -19.05 -17.95 6.75
C ARG A 155 -19.73 -17.41 5.51
N ALA A 156 -20.94 -17.91 5.26
CA ALA A 156 -21.89 -17.33 4.33
C ALA A 156 -22.84 -16.36 5.06
N TYR A 157 -23.07 -15.19 4.48
CA TYR A 157 -23.97 -14.17 4.99
C TYR A 157 -25.16 -14.04 4.04
N SER A 158 -26.29 -14.56 4.50
CA SER A 158 -27.53 -14.59 3.74
C SER A 158 -28.43 -13.43 4.13
N THR A 159 -28.78 -12.59 3.16
CA THR A 159 -29.97 -11.72 3.23
C THR A 159 -30.99 -12.20 2.20
N VAL A 160 -32.14 -11.54 2.05
CA VAL A 160 -33.14 -11.90 1.02
C VAL A 160 -32.70 -11.60 -0.42
N PHE A 161 -31.49 -11.07 -0.63
CA PHE A 161 -30.95 -10.68 -1.93
C PHE A 161 -29.65 -11.42 -2.24
N GLU A 162 -29.29 -11.46 -3.52
CA GLU A 162 -28.00 -11.99 -3.97
C GLU A 162 -26.91 -10.96 -3.66
N ASN A 163 -25.86 -11.29 -2.90
CA ASN A 163 -24.91 -10.27 -2.40
C ASN A 163 -23.45 -10.68 -2.63
N PRO A 164 -22.86 -10.47 -3.81
CA PRO A 164 -21.41 -10.62 -3.95
C PRO A 164 -20.67 -9.60 -3.07
N VAL A 165 -19.56 -10.03 -2.47
CA VAL A 165 -18.63 -9.13 -1.78
C VAL A 165 -17.93 -8.26 -2.83
N ASN A 166 -17.77 -6.98 -2.54
CA ASN A 166 -17.00 -6.06 -3.38
C ASN A 166 -15.62 -5.76 -2.76
N SER A 167 -15.56 -5.60 -1.43
CA SER A 167 -14.30 -5.48 -0.70
C SER A 167 -14.47 -5.93 0.75
N VAL A 168 -13.39 -6.44 1.34
CA VAL A 168 -13.27 -6.78 2.76
C VAL A 168 -12.04 -6.11 3.35
N GLN A 169 -12.12 -5.54 4.55
CA GLN A 169 -10.95 -4.96 5.23
C GLN A 169 -10.95 -5.31 6.70
N GLU A 170 -9.77 -5.66 7.24
CA GLU A 170 -9.59 -5.89 8.68
C GLU A 170 -9.64 -4.57 9.45
N THR A 171 -10.48 -4.53 10.48
CA THR A 171 -10.68 -3.35 11.32
C THR A 171 -9.76 -3.36 12.55
N SER A 172 -9.57 -2.21 13.20
CA SER A 172 -8.63 -2.05 14.31
C SER A 172 -8.96 -2.89 15.54
N ASP A 173 -10.22 -3.29 15.69
CA ASP A 173 -10.70 -4.23 16.71
C ASP A 173 -10.49 -5.71 16.35
N GLY A 174 -9.85 -6.00 15.20
CA GLY A 174 -9.58 -7.33 14.68
C GLY A 174 -10.73 -7.98 13.93
N GLY A 175 -11.89 -7.31 13.80
CA GLY A 175 -12.99 -7.77 12.94
C GLY A 175 -12.85 -7.34 11.49
N PHE A 176 -13.95 -7.38 10.73
CA PHE A 176 -13.92 -7.06 9.29
C PHE A 176 -15.09 -6.18 8.86
N ILE A 177 -14.80 -5.13 8.09
CA ILE A 177 -15.80 -4.33 7.38
C ILE A 177 -15.89 -4.83 5.94
N VAL A 178 -17.11 -5.05 5.46
CA VAL A 178 -17.37 -5.64 4.14
C VAL A 178 -18.36 -4.78 3.38
N THR A 179 -18.01 -4.42 2.14
CA THR A 179 -18.92 -3.81 1.17
C THR A 179 -19.42 -4.87 0.20
N SER A 180 -20.67 -4.71 -0.22
CA SER A 180 -21.32 -5.64 -1.13
C SER A 180 -22.38 -4.92 -1.96
N SER A 181 -22.64 -5.41 -3.15
CA SER A 181 -23.84 -5.06 -3.92
C SER A 181 -24.88 -6.12 -3.68
N THR A 182 -26.12 -5.72 -3.45
CA THR A 182 -27.20 -6.68 -3.65
C THR A 182 -27.44 -6.87 -5.15
N TYR A 183 -28.08 -7.94 -5.56
CA TYR A 183 -28.57 -8.16 -6.91
C TYR A 183 -29.97 -8.75 -6.73
N ASN A 184 -30.92 -8.18 -7.46
CA ASN A 184 -32.23 -8.81 -7.62
C ASN A 184 -32.44 -9.05 -9.12
N ARG A 185 -33.13 -10.15 -9.44
CA ARG A 185 -33.56 -10.46 -10.82
C ARG A 185 -34.52 -9.41 -11.42
N SER A 186 -34.79 -8.32 -10.70
CA SER A 186 -35.69 -7.22 -11.04
C SER A 186 -34.98 -5.86 -11.16
N ASP A 187 -33.68 -5.86 -11.48
CA ASP A 187 -32.89 -4.73 -11.99
C ASP A 187 -32.56 -3.55 -11.03
N THR A 188 -32.81 -3.66 -9.72
CA THR A 188 -32.28 -2.66 -8.76
C THR A 188 -31.80 -3.23 -7.45
N ALA A 189 -30.51 -3.00 -7.23
CA ALA A 189 -29.76 -3.39 -6.07
C ALA A 189 -29.61 -2.22 -5.10
N PRO A 190 -30.10 -2.28 -3.85
CA PRO A 190 -29.49 -1.47 -2.80
C PRO A 190 -28.03 -1.84 -2.56
N ALA A 191 -27.27 -0.91 -1.99
CA ALA A 191 -25.92 -1.20 -1.52
C ALA A 191 -25.98 -1.90 -0.16
N TYR A 192 -25.03 -2.79 0.12
CA TYR A 192 -24.97 -3.53 1.38
C TYR A 192 -23.60 -3.34 2.04
N VAL A 193 -23.61 -3.12 3.35
CA VAL A 193 -22.39 -3.04 4.16
C VAL A 193 -22.63 -3.78 5.45
N PHE A 194 -21.64 -4.55 5.91
CA PHE A 194 -21.73 -5.25 7.18
C PHE A 194 -20.38 -5.33 7.87
N LYS A 195 -20.43 -5.38 9.20
CA LYS A 195 -19.28 -5.52 10.08
C LYS A 195 -19.37 -6.83 10.84
N THR A 196 -18.25 -7.51 10.94
CA THR A 196 -18.10 -8.73 11.73
C THR A 196 -17.09 -8.54 12.86
N ASP A 197 -17.10 -9.43 13.83
CA ASP A 197 -15.99 -9.61 14.75
C ASP A 197 -14.85 -10.43 14.11
N LYS A 198 -13.77 -10.65 14.87
CA LYS A 198 -12.58 -11.41 14.42
C LYS A 198 -12.86 -12.85 14.01
N ASP A 199 -13.94 -13.43 14.54
CA ASP A 199 -14.36 -14.80 14.28
C ASP A 199 -15.43 -14.85 13.16
N GLY A 200 -15.72 -13.71 12.52
CA GLY A 200 -16.71 -13.57 11.45
C GLY A 200 -18.15 -13.45 11.93
N HIS A 201 -18.44 -13.35 13.22
CA HIS A 201 -19.82 -13.16 13.66
C HIS A 201 -20.31 -11.75 13.33
N LEU A 202 -21.50 -11.66 12.75
CA LEU A 202 -22.11 -10.38 12.36
C LEU A 202 -22.34 -9.50 13.59
N GLN A 203 -21.78 -8.29 13.57
CA GLN A 203 -21.99 -7.26 14.60
C GLN A 203 -23.12 -6.32 14.21
N TRP A 204 -23.14 -5.87 12.95
CA TRP A 204 -24.22 -5.08 12.36
C TRP A 204 -24.18 -5.15 10.84
N ASP A 205 -25.31 -4.90 10.21
CA ASP A 205 -25.46 -4.79 8.76
C ASP A 205 -26.45 -3.72 8.35
N HIS A 206 -26.23 -3.15 7.16
CA HIS A 206 -27.10 -2.13 6.59
C HIS A 206 -27.30 -2.33 5.09
N ILE A 207 -28.57 -2.44 4.70
CA ILE A 207 -29.01 -2.25 3.33
C ILE A 207 -29.27 -0.76 3.11
N PHE A 208 -28.42 -0.10 2.33
CA PHE A 208 -28.53 1.31 2.01
C PHE A 208 -29.43 1.51 0.77
N ARG A 209 -30.53 2.25 0.98
CA ARG A 209 -31.42 2.75 -0.07
C ARG A 209 -31.44 4.26 -0.04
N TYR A 210 -31.18 4.88 -1.20
CA TYR A 210 -31.13 6.33 -1.25
C TYR A 210 -32.51 6.98 -1.31
N SER A 211 -33.35 6.53 -2.25
CA SER A 211 -34.71 7.05 -2.39
C SER A 211 -35.57 6.50 -1.25
N GLY A 212 -36.29 7.38 -0.56
CA GLY A 212 -37.31 6.99 0.42
C GLY A 212 -38.54 6.33 -0.22
N GLY A 213 -38.40 5.81 -1.44
CA GLY A 213 -39.38 4.97 -2.08
C GLY A 213 -39.62 3.74 -1.22
N GLY A 214 -40.89 3.32 -1.16
CA GLY A 214 -41.25 2.12 -0.43
C GLY A 214 -40.47 0.89 -0.94
N PRO A 215 -40.69 -0.29 -0.34
CA PRO A 215 -39.99 -1.54 -0.70
C PRO A 215 -40.08 -1.96 -2.18
N THR A 216 -40.81 -1.22 -3.01
CA THR A 216 -41.11 -1.48 -4.42
C THR A 216 -40.55 -0.44 -5.39
N ASP A 217 -39.86 0.62 -4.92
CA ASP A 217 -39.26 1.62 -5.81
C ASP A 217 -37.90 1.12 -6.32
N PHE A 218 -37.99 0.31 -7.36
CA PHE A 218 -36.90 -0.41 -8.00
C PHE A 218 -36.39 0.35 -9.24
N ARG A 219 -36.29 1.68 -9.19
CA ARG A 219 -35.86 2.47 -10.36
C ARG A 219 -34.41 2.95 -10.29
N ASP A 220 -33.84 2.98 -9.08
CA ASP A 220 -32.50 3.50 -8.84
C ASP A 220 -31.60 2.41 -8.22
N GLY A 221 -30.38 2.24 -8.76
CA GLY A 221 -29.39 1.28 -8.27
C GLY A 221 -28.36 1.91 -7.33
N GLN A 222 -27.85 1.16 -6.35
CA GLN A 222 -26.77 1.58 -5.45
C GLN A 222 -25.75 0.46 -5.28
N VAL A 223 -24.48 0.83 -5.23
CA VAL A 223 -23.37 -0.11 -4.94
C VAL A 223 -22.41 0.55 -3.96
N PHE A 224 -21.94 -0.21 -2.97
CA PHE A 224 -20.75 0.14 -2.19
C PHE A 224 -19.57 -0.65 -2.73
N ASN A 225 -18.48 0.05 -3.04
CA ASN A 225 -17.29 -0.54 -3.62
C ASN A 225 -16.23 -0.77 -2.54
N ALA A 226 -15.95 0.23 -1.70
CA ALA A 226 -14.91 0.15 -0.68
C ALA A 226 -15.31 0.87 0.61
N ALA A 227 -14.66 0.50 1.71
CA ALA A 227 -14.78 1.18 2.99
C ALA A 227 -13.40 1.57 3.52
N ALA A 228 -13.35 2.49 4.48
CA ALA A 228 -12.16 2.81 5.27
C ALA A 228 -12.59 3.09 6.71
N GLU A 229 -11.92 2.45 7.66
CA GLU A 229 -12.13 2.69 9.08
C GLU A 229 -11.71 4.13 9.45
N THR A 230 -12.50 4.76 10.31
CA THR A 230 -12.24 6.10 10.81
C THR A 230 -11.67 6.08 12.21
N SER A 231 -10.87 7.09 12.57
CA SER A 231 -10.17 7.16 13.88
C SER A 231 -11.10 7.15 15.11
N ASP A 232 -12.38 7.38 14.92
CA ASP A 232 -13.45 7.26 15.93
C ASP A 232 -14.09 5.85 15.98
N GLY A 233 -13.51 4.86 15.30
CA GLY A 233 -14.03 3.50 15.13
C GLY A 233 -15.19 3.37 14.14
N GLY A 234 -15.59 4.46 13.48
CA GLY A 234 -16.59 4.45 12.42
C GLY A 234 -16.02 4.04 11.06
N PHE A 235 -16.80 4.25 10.00
CA PHE A 235 -16.42 3.88 8.64
C PHE A 235 -16.88 4.93 7.63
N TRP A 236 -16.00 5.32 6.73
CA TRP A 236 -16.39 5.89 5.45
C TRP A 236 -16.60 4.76 4.45
N VAL A 237 -17.66 4.85 3.66
CA VAL A 237 -18.02 3.87 2.63
C VAL A 237 -18.28 4.61 1.33
N VAL A 238 -17.61 4.20 0.26
CA VAL A 238 -17.71 4.81 -1.06
C VAL A 238 -18.35 3.87 -2.07
N GLY A 239 -18.96 4.44 -3.10
CA GLY A 239 -19.47 3.68 -4.23
C GLY A 239 -20.24 4.56 -5.20
N ARG A 240 -21.36 4.04 -5.70
CA ARG A 240 -22.19 4.74 -6.69
C ARG A 240 -23.67 4.63 -6.43
N TYR A 241 -24.38 5.64 -6.89
CA TYR A 241 -25.82 5.66 -7.09
C TYR A 241 -26.09 5.85 -8.60
N TYR A 242 -27.06 5.14 -9.16
CA TYR A 242 -27.47 5.29 -10.55
C TYR A 242 -28.97 5.61 -10.60
N ASP A 243 -29.32 6.78 -11.13
CA ASP A 243 -30.66 7.02 -11.66
C ASP A 243 -30.68 6.61 -13.13
N SER A 244 -31.86 6.37 -13.70
CA SER A 244 -32.16 5.93 -15.09
C SER A 244 -31.29 6.44 -16.26
N SER A 245 -30.41 7.42 -16.07
CA SER A 245 -29.46 7.91 -17.08
C SER A 245 -28.05 8.28 -16.57
N THR A 246 -27.81 8.34 -15.25
CA THR A 246 -26.57 8.94 -14.71
C THR A 246 -26.04 8.22 -13.48
N TYR A 247 -24.72 7.99 -13.45
CA TYR A 247 -23.99 7.50 -12.28
C TYR A 247 -23.47 8.67 -11.44
N TYR A 248 -23.74 8.62 -10.15
CA TYR A 248 -23.31 9.60 -9.16
C TYR A 248 -22.44 8.96 -8.10
N PRO A 249 -21.39 9.64 -7.65
CA PRO A 249 -20.59 9.19 -6.52
C PRO A 249 -21.43 9.17 -5.25
N LEU A 250 -21.24 8.11 -4.45
CA LEU A 250 -21.86 7.93 -3.14
C LEU A 250 -20.78 7.88 -2.06
N LEU A 251 -20.93 8.71 -1.02
CA LEU A 251 -20.11 8.65 0.20
C LEU A 251 -21.03 8.58 1.43
N VAL A 252 -20.79 7.61 2.29
CA VAL A 252 -21.60 7.35 3.49
C VAL A 252 -20.70 7.19 4.70
N LYS A 253 -21.07 7.80 5.84
CA LYS A 253 -20.40 7.59 7.13
C LYS A 253 -21.29 6.80 8.07
N TYR A 254 -20.75 5.71 8.62
CA TYR A 254 -21.30 4.99 9.76
C TYR A 254 -20.44 5.24 11.00
N ASN A 255 -21.03 5.22 12.19
CA ASN A 255 -20.26 5.14 13.43
C ASN A 255 -19.91 3.68 13.77
N ALA A 256 -19.13 3.46 14.83
CA ALA A 256 -18.70 2.14 15.26
C ALA A 256 -19.86 1.15 15.52
N SER A 257 -21.02 1.67 15.94
CA SER A 257 -22.23 0.87 16.19
C SER A 257 -23.11 0.62 14.95
N GLY A 258 -22.67 1.05 13.76
CA GLY A 258 -23.43 0.94 12.51
C GLY A 258 -24.47 2.06 12.29
N GLN A 259 -24.59 3.04 13.18
CA GLN A 259 -25.55 4.13 12.93
C GLN A 259 -25.05 5.03 11.79
N LEU A 260 -25.94 5.30 10.82
CA LEU A 260 -25.70 6.25 9.74
C LEU A 260 -25.53 7.66 10.30
N ILE A 261 -24.34 8.24 10.12
CA ILE A 261 -23.99 9.60 10.57
C ILE A 261 -24.18 10.63 9.46
N SER A 262 -23.73 10.30 8.25
CA SER A 262 -23.87 11.21 7.11
C SER A 262 -23.94 10.45 5.79
N LYS A 263 -24.60 11.05 4.80
CA LYS A 263 -24.57 10.60 3.42
C LYS A 263 -24.41 11.81 2.51
N ARG A 264 -23.57 11.70 1.50
CA ARG A 264 -23.35 12.71 0.47
C ARG A 264 -23.51 12.08 -0.91
N MET A 265 -24.30 12.74 -1.73
CA MET A 265 -24.46 12.50 -3.16
C MET A 265 -24.51 13.87 -3.82
N LYS A 266 -23.82 14.06 -4.95
CA LYS A 266 -23.84 15.33 -5.67
C LYS A 266 -24.28 15.10 -7.11
N GLU A 267 -25.42 15.69 -7.46
CA GLU A 267 -25.96 15.70 -8.82
C GLU A 267 -25.21 16.69 -9.75
N THR A 268 -24.47 17.66 -9.19
CA THR A 268 -23.70 18.65 -9.96
C THR A 268 -22.33 18.99 -9.33
N SER A 269 -21.28 18.56 -10.04
CA SER A 269 -19.98 19.20 -10.32
C SER A 269 -19.03 19.67 -9.19
N ASP A 270 -18.55 18.79 -8.31
CA ASP A 270 -17.19 18.94 -7.72
C ASP A 270 -16.47 17.59 -7.48
N TRP A 271 -17.20 16.47 -7.44
CA TRP A 271 -16.71 15.13 -7.05
C TRP A 271 -16.49 14.18 -8.24
N GLY A 272 -16.46 14.74 -9.46
CA GLY A 272 -16.43 13.98 -10.70
C GLY A 272 -17.77 13.33 -11.02
N ARG A 273 -17.85 12.72 -12.20
CA ARG A 273 -18.91 11.75 -12.55
C ARG A 273 -18.38 10.35 -12.30
N LEU A 274 -19.27 9.36 -12.25
CA LEU A 274 -18.94 7.92 -12.12
C LEU A 274 -18.60 7.45 -10.69
N ASP A 275 -18.31 6.16 -10.58
CA ASP A 275 -18.22 5.39 -9.33
C ASP A 275 -16.89 5.56 -8.59
N TYR A 276 -16.95 5.84 -7.29
CA TYR A 276 -15.77 5.74 -6.43
C TYR A 276 -15.41 4.28 -6.20
N LYS A 277 -14.19 3.91 -6.58
CA LYS A 277 -13.69 2.52 -6.57
C LYS A 277 -12.94 2.19 -5.28
N GLN A 278 -12.22 3.16 -4.74
CA GLN A 278 -11.33 2.97 -3.61
C GLN A 278 -11.37 4.17 -2.66
N ILE A 279 -11.19 3.89 -1.37
CA ILE A 279 -10.97 4.89 -0.31
C ILE A 279 -9.91 4.35 0.64
N MET A 280 -9.01 5.22 1.10
CA MET A 280 -8.00 4.88 2.10
C MET A 280 -7.62 6.14 2.90
N PRO A 281 -6.98 5.99 4.09
CA PRO A 281 -6.41 7.14 4.81
C PRO A 281 -5.51 7.98 3.91
N SER A 282 -5.47 9.30 4.08
CA SER A 282 -4.57 10.18 3.30
C SER A 282 -3.12 10.03 3.77
N ALA A 283 -2.16 10.27 2.86
CA ALA A 283 -0.72 10.08 3.12
C ALA A 283 -0.21 11.05 4.21
N ASP A 284 -0.81 12.22 4.28
CA ASP A 284 -0.52 13.24 5.31
C ASP A 284 -1.26 13.01 6.63
N GLY A 285 -2.11 11.96 6.72
CA GLY A 285 -2.92 11.61 7.88
C GLY A 285 -4.04 12.61 8.24
N LYS A 286 -4.31 13.62 7.41
CA LYS A 286 -5.33 14.64 7.67
C LYS A 286 -6.75 14.15 7.41
N GLY A 287 -6.92 13.09 6.62
CA GLY A 287 -8.23 12.52 6.33
C GLY A 287 -8.16 11.25 5.47
N TYR A 288 -8.87 11.26 4.35
CA TYR A 288 -9.01 10.11 3.45
C TYR A 288 -8.91 10.57 2.01
N ILE A 289 -8.28 9.76 1.18
CA ILE A 289 -8.26 9.94 -0.26
C ILE A 289 -9.21 8.94 -0.91
N MET A 290 -9.93 9.38 -1.95
CA MET A 290 -10.90 8.61 -2.70
C MET A 290 -10.56 8.65 -4.18
N LEU A 291 -10.70 7.51 -4.87
CA LEU A 291 -10.43 7.35 -6.30
C LEU A 291 -11.71 7.02 -7.06
N ASN A 292 -12.02 7.75 -8.12
CA ASN A 292 -13.01 7.35 -9.13
C ASN A 292 -12.37 7.35 -10.52
N ALA A 293 -13.17 7.04 -11.55
CA ALA A 293 -12.68 6.97 -12.93
C ALA A 293 -12.14 8.30 -13.50
N GLU A 294 -12.51 9.46 -12.94
CA GLU A 294 -12.14 10.80 -13.43
C GLU A 294 -11.04 11.49 -12.59
N GLY A 295 -10.72 10.99 -11.40
CA GLY A 295 -9.86 11.75 -10.48
C GLY A 295 -9.66 11.18 -9.09
N LEU A 296 -9.02 12.01 -8.28
CA LEU A 296 -8.78 11.80 -6.85
C LEU A 296 -9.37 12.94 -6.04
N TRP A 297 -9.95 12.61 -4.88
CA TRP A 297 -10.49 13.57 -3.93
C TRP A 297 -9.95 13.25 -2.55
N GLU A 298 -9.26 14.21 -1.95
CA GLU A 298 -8.94 14.12 -0.53
C GLU A 298 -10.02 14.83 0.28
N ILE A 299 -10.49 14.18 1.33
CA ILE A 299 -11.48 14.68 2.27
C ILE A 299 -10.89 14.70 3.68
N ASP A 300 -11.27 15.69 4.49
CA ASP A 300 -10.99 15.71 5.92
C ASP A 300 -11.78 14.60 6.65
N ARG A 301 -11.51 14.44 7.95
CA ARG A 301 -12.20 13.43 8.78
C ARG A 301 -13.72 13.66 8.91
N SER A 302 -14.21 14.86 8.56
CA SER A 302 -15.63 15.22 8.54
C SER A 302 -16.28 15.06 7.15
N GLY A 303 -15.50 14.64 6.15
CA GLY A 303 -15.93 14.41 4.77
C GLY A 303 -15.92 15.67 3.88
N ASN A 304 -15.27 16.76 4.31
CA ASN A 304 -15.12 17.96 3.49
C ASN A 304 -13.91 17.84 2.57
N THR A 305 -14.05 18.18 1.30
CA THR A 305 -12.94 18.15 0.35
C THR A 305 -11.83 19.10 0.76
N LEU A 306 -10.61 18.56 0.90
CA LEU A 306 -9.38 19.30 1.11
C LEU A 306 -8.81 19.75 -0.23
N TRP A 307 -8.69 18.82 -1.17
CA TRP A 307 -8.31 19.07 -2.56
C TRP A 307 -8.89 17.98 -3.46
N ASN A 308 -8.89 18.25 -4.76
CA ASN A 308 -9.19 17.24 -5.77
C ASN A 308 -8.31 17.45 -6.99
N LEU A 309 -7.96 16.34 -7.64
CA LEU A 309 -7.29 16.30 -8.91
C LEU A 309 -8.24 15.64 -9.90
N ARG A 310 -8.85 16.46 -10.76
CA ARG A 310 -9.66 15.97 -11.87
C ARG A 310 -8.83 16.05 -13.14
N LEU A 311 -8.54 14.89 -13.73
CA LEU A 311 -7.59 14.87 -14.85
C LEU A 311 -8.15 15.56 -16.10
N THR A 312 -9.47 15.46 -16.32
CA THR A 312 -10.17 16.12 -17.44
C THR A 312 -10.01 17.65 -17.48
N ASP A 313 -9.60 18.26 -16.35
CA ASP A 313 -9.51 19.71 -16.21
C ASP A 313 -8.04 20.19 -16.16
N SER A 314 -7.07 19.27 -15.98
CA SER A 314 -5.71 19.59 -15.52
C SER A 314 -4.62 19.29 -16.55
N SER A 315 -4.85 18.33 -17.45
CA SER A 315 -3.87 17.87 -18.45
C SER A 315 -4.59 17.20 -19.62
N PRO A 316 -4.72 17.85 -20.79
CA PRO A 316 -5.40 17.26 -21.95
C PRO A 316 -4.84 15.90 -22.39
N GLU A 317 -3.56 15.64 -22.14
CA GLU A 317 -2.93 14.33 -22.40
C GLU A 317 -3.39 13.19 -21.46
N LEU A 318 -4.16 13.51 -20.42
CA LEU A 318 -4.69 12.58 -19.44
C LEU A 318 -6.23 12.49 -19.46
N ASP A 319 -6.91 13.20 -20.37
CA ASP A 319 -8.38 13.27 -20.45
C ASP A 319 -9.04 11.90 -20.68
N ASP A 320 -8.33 11.00 -21.36
CA ASP A 320 -8.83 9.67 -21.73
C ASP A 320 -8.38 8.56 -20.76
N ILE A 321 -7.83 8.90 -19.59
CA ILE A 321 -7.38 7.90 -18.60
C ILE A 321 -8.50 7.50 -17.65
N SER A 322 -8.82 6.21 -17.63
CA SER A 322 -9.64 5.58 -16.60
C SER A 322 -8.75 5.10 -15.45
N PHE A 323 -8.93 5.67 -14.27
CA PHE A 323 -8.21 5.19 -13.08
C PHE A 323 -8.73 3.84 -12.58
N LEU A 324 -7.79 2.98 -12.20
CA LEU A 324 -8.05 1.61 -11.77
C LEU A 324 -7.78 1.41 -10.28
N GLN A 325 -6.63 1.89 -9.81
CA GLN A 325 -6.17 1.65 -8.43
C GLN A 325 -5.22 2.75 -7.97
N MET A 326 -5.17 2.98 -6.66
CA MET A 326 -4.16 3.81 -6.02
C MET A 326 -3.51 3.09 -4.84
N ASN A 327 -2.29 3.48 -4.50
CA ASN A 327 -1.63 3.04 -3.27
C ASN A 327 -0.76 4.16 -2.69
N HIS A 328 -0.45 4.05 -1.40
CA HIS A 328 0.51 4.91 -0.72
C HIS A 328 1.92 4.63 -1.18
N VAL A 329 2.71 5.71 -1.26
CA VAL A 329 4.17 5.68 -1.30
C VAL A 329 4.70 6.77 -0.36
N ASP A 330 5.96 6.68 0.04
CA ASP A 330 6.54 7.50 1.12
C ASP A 330 6.20 9.00 1.05
N ASP A 331 6.19 9.58 -0.15
CA ASP A 331 5.95 11.02 -0.38
C ASP A 331 4.58 11.35 -1.04
N GLY A 332 3.65 10.39 -1.13
CA GLY A 332 2.34 10.62 -1.70
C GLY A 332 1.64 9.37 -2.22
N TYR A 333 1.30 9.35 -3.50
CA TYR A 333 0.47 8.30 -4.08
C TYR A 333 1.01 7.80 -5.42
N LEU A 334 0.88 6.49 -5.65
CA LEU A 334 0.91 5.92 -6.99
C LEU A 334 -0.52 5.66 -7.44
N VAL A 335 -0.79 5.92 -8.72
CA VAL A 335 -2.09 5.66 -9.33
C VAL A 335 -1.90 4.94 -10.64
N LEU A 336 -2.52 3.77 -10.77
CA LEU A 336 -2.60 3.02 -12.01
C LEU A 336 -3.88 3.40 -12.75
N GLY A 337 -3.75 3.74 -14.03
CA GLY A 337 -4.83 4.01 -14.96
C GLY A 337 -4.62 3.31 -16.29
N LYS A 338 -5.68 3.29 -17.10
CA LYS A 338 -5.68 2.76 -18.46
C LYS A 338 -6.20 3.81 -19.43
N ASP A 339 -5.52 3.97 -20.54
CA ASP A 339 -6.00 4.82 -21.64
C ASP A 339 -7.23 4.16 -22.29
N GLN A 340 -8.30 4.93 -22.49
CA GLN A 340 -9.52 4.43 -23.12
C GLN A 340 -9.44 4.38 -24.65
N THR A 341 -8.41 5.00 -25.23
CA THR A 341 -8.18 5.12 -26.68
C THR A 341 -7.06 4.22 -27.20
N SER A 342 -6.20 3.71 -26.32
CA SER A 342 -5.11 2.79 -26.63
C SER A 342 -5.05 1.62 -25.63
N ASP A 343 -4.10 0.70 -25.82
CA ASP A 343 -3.79 -0.34 -24.84
C ASP A 343 -2.75 0.13 -23.79
N ASP A 344 -2.44 1.43 -23.76
CA ASP A 344 -1.47 1.99 -22.83
C ASP A 344 -2.00 2.04 -21.41
N HIS A 345 -1.09 1.76 -20.48
CA HIS A 345 -1.30 1.94 -19.07
C HIS A 345 -0.56 3.18 -18.61
N VAL A 346 -1.13 3.85 -17.62
CA VAL A 346 -0.58 5.07 -17.05
C VAL A 346 -0.31 4.85 -15.57
N ILE A 347 0.92 5.13 -15.15
CA ILE A 347 1.27 5.21 -13.74
C ILE A 347 1.55 6.68 -13.43
N LEU A 348 0.79 7.23 -12.50
CA LEU A 348 1.01 8.57 -11.98
C LEU A 348 1.68 8.48 -10.61
N LYS A 349 2.73 9.27 -10.42
CA LYS A 349 3.23 9.59 -9.09
C LYS A 349 2.71 10.96 -8.68
N LEU A 350 2.01 11.01 -7.56
CA LEU A 350 1.45 12.23 -6.97
C LEU A 350 2.14 12.53 -5.65
N SER A 351 2.31 13.81 -5.31
CA SER A 351 2.62 14.20 -3.93
C SER A 351 1.41 14.00 -3.02
N ALA A 352 1.63 14.04 -1.70
CA ALA A 352 0.55 13.98 -0.71
C ALA A 352 -0.54 15.06 -0.92
N GLU A 353 -0.18 16.22 -1.48
CA GLU A 353 -1.10 17.32 -1.81
C GLU A 353 -1.74 17.20 -3.20
N GLY A 354 -1.57 16.07 -3.89
CA GLY A 354 -2.20 15.81 -5.19
C GLY A 354 -1.48 16.46 -6.37
N LYS A 355 -0.25 16.93 -6.21
CA LYS A 355 0.55 17.44 -7.32
C LYS A 355 1.10 16.28 -8.14
N ILE A 356 0.89 16.30 -9.46
CA ILE A 356 1.54 15.35 -10.37
C ILE A 356 3.06 15.58 -10.34
N MET A 357 3.80 14.55 -9.93
CA MET A 357 5.26 14.55 -9.83
C MET A 357 5.89 13.81 -11.00
N ASP A 358 5.25 12.74 -11.48
CA ASP A 358 5.70 11.95 -12.62
C ASP A 358 4.51 11.29 -13.33
N VAL A 359 4.66 11.05 -14.63
CA VAL A 359 3.66 10.41 -15.50
C VAL A 359 4.37 9.43 -16.42
N LEU A 360 4.20 8.15 -16.12
CA LEU A 360 4.68 7.07 -16.97
C LEU A 360 3.54 6.53 -17.82
N ARG A 361 3.75 6.51 -19.14
CA ARG A 361 2.84 5.89 -20.12
C ARG A 361 3.56 4.75 -20.81
N GLN A 362 3.01 3.55 -20.69
CA GLN A 362 3.57 2.37 -21.33
C GLN A 362 2.50 1.31 -21.58
N GLU A 363 2.55 0.69 -22.75
CA GLU A 363 1.79 -0.53 -23.03
C GLU A 363 2.31 -1.67 -22.14
N ILE A 364 1.40 -2.29 -21.38
CA ILE A 364 1.69 -3.52 -20.63
C ILE A 364 1.07 -4.66 -21.43
N PRO A 365 1.88 -5.47 -22.14
CA PRO A 365 1.36 -6.54 -22.98
C PRO A 365 0.47 -7.50 -22.19
N GLY A 366 -0.72 -7.80 -22.73
CA GLY A 366 -1.70 -8.67 -22.07
C GLY A 366 -2.64 -7.97 -21.08
N TYR A 367 -2.47 -6.67 -20.84
CA TYR A 367 -3.39 -5.82 -20.02
C TYR A 367 -4.52 -5.23 -20.86
N THR A 368 -5.12 -6.06 -21.70
CA THR A 368 -6.25 -5.66 -22.57
C THR A 368 -7.59 -6.22 -22.09
N GLY A 369 -7.59 -7.21 -21.19
CA GLY A 369 -8.80 -7.86 -20.68
C GLY A 369 -9.40 -7.21 -19.42
N SER A 370 -10.73 -7.33 -19.28
CA SER A 370 -11.50 -6.83 -18.13
C SER A 370 -11.28 -7.62 -16.82
N PHE A 371 -10.53 -8.72 -16.88
CA PHE A 371 -10.30 -9.63 -15.75
C PHE A 371 -8.86 -9.51 -15.22
N ASN A 372 -8.11 -8.49 -15.60
CA ASN A 372 -6.72 -8.39 -15.18
C ASN A 372 -6.60 -7.56 -13.90
N HIS A 373 -5.75 -8.01 -12.99
CA HIS A 373 -5.58 -7.40 -11.67
C HIS A 373 -4.15 -6.93 -11.46
N ALA A 374 -3.99 -5.88 -10.68
CA ALA A 374 -2.69 -5.36 -10.33
C ALA A 374 -2.66 -4.99 -8.85
N ALA A 375 -1.45 -4.91 -8.30
CA ALA A 375 -1.23 -4.24 -7.04
C ALA A 375 0.05 -3.40 -7.12
N LEU A 376 -0.10 -2.12 -6.79
CA LEU A 376 1.01 -1.17 -6.70
C LEU A 376 1.90 -1.51 -5.49
N LEU A 377 3.21 -1.45 -5.69
CA LEU A 377 4.21 -1.73 -4.66
C LEU A 377 4.77 -0.44 -4.07
N GLN A 378 5.33 -0.54 -2.86
CA GLN A 378 5.95 0.61 -2.19
C GLN A 378 7.21 1.11 -2.92
N ASP A 379 7.90 0.23 -3.64
CA ASP A 379 9.15 0.54 -4.37
C ASP A 379 8.92 1.33 -5.68
N GLY A 380 7.68 1.72 -6.00
CA GLY A 380 7.36 2.37 -7.28
C GLY A 380 6.92 1.40 -8.37
N GLY A 381 7.13 0.09 -8.18
CA GLY A 381 6.70 -0.96 -9.09
C GLY A 381 5.24 -1.36 -8.91
N PHE A 382 4.85 -2.41 -9.61
CA PHE A 382 3.56 -3.08 -9.42
C PHE A 382 3.71 -4.56 -9.77
N VAL A 383 2.85 -5.38 -9.18
CA VAL A 383 2.64 -6.74 -9.64
C VAL A 383 1.37 -6.80 -10.48
N TYR A 384 1.38 -7.64 -11.49
CA TYR A 384 0.32 -7.77 -12.47
C TYR A 384 -0.07 -9.23 -12.64
N LEU A 385 -1.37 -9.50 -12.59
CA LEU A 385 -1.97 -10.82 -12.68
C LEU A 385 -2.95 -10.85 -13.85
N ASN A 386 -2.74 -11.79 -14.77
CA ASN A 386 -3.62 -12.05 -15.90
C ASN A 386 -3.78 -13.54 -16.16
N SER A 387 -4.70 -13.89 -17.06
CA SER A 387 -4.79 -15.25 -17.60
C SER A 387 -4.28 -15.32 -19.03
N ILE A 388 -3.71 -16.46 -19.40
CA ILE A 388 -3.19 -16.73 -20.74
C ILE A 388 -3.69 -18.07 -21.26
N GLU A 389 -3.45 -18.32 -22.56
CA GLU A 389 -3.79 -19.59 -23.23
C GLU A 389 -5.27 -20.00 -23.03
N SER A 390 -6.19 -19.06 -23.28
CA SER A 390 -7.64 -19.27 -23.05
C SER A 390 -7.95 -19.63 -21.59
N SER A 391 -7.27 -18.95 -20.66
CA SER A 391 -7.36 -19.13 -19.20
C SER A 391 -6.86 -20.48 -18.70
N ALA A 392 -5.92 -21.11 -19.41
CA ALA A 392 -5.27 -22.33 -18.94
C ALA A 392 -4.22 -22.05 -17.85
N TYR A 393 -3.64 -20.86 -17.82
CA TYR A 393 -2.66 -20.48 -16.83
C TYR A 393 -2.91 -19.05 -16.34
N LEU A 394 -2.62 -18.83 -15.06
CA LEU A 394 -2.36 -17.51 -14.51
C LEU A 394 -0.93 -17.10 -14.86
N GLN A 395 -0.74 -15.83 -15.17
CA GLN A 395 0.56 -15.21 -15.35
C GLN A 395 0.68 -14.09 -14.32
N LEU A 396 1.68 -14.18 -13.45
CA LEU A 396 2.03 -13.15 -12.48
C LEU A 396 3.34 -12.50 -12.92
N THR A 397 3.34 -11.20 -13.17
CA THR A 397 4.53 -10.44 -13.58
C THR A 397 4.77 -9.30 -12.61
N LYS A 398 5.97 -9.24 -12.02
CA LYS A 398 6.40 -8.07 -11.26
C LYS A 398 7.10 -7.11 -12.20
N PHE A 399 6.67 -5.86 -12.18
CA PHE A 399 7.31 -4.77 -12.90
C PHE A 399 7.98 -3.83 -11.92
N LYS A 400 9.17 -3.39 -12.28
CA LYS A 400 9.90 -2.34 -11.58
C LYS A 400 9.97 -1.09 -12.46
N LEU A 401 10.01 0.06 -11.81
CA LEU A 401 10.29 1.31 -12.48
C LEU A 401 11.80 1.43 -12.72
N VAL A 402 12.21 1.70 -13.96
CA VAL A 402 13.61 1.88 -14.36
C VAL A 402 13.73 3.22 -15.06
N SER A 403 14.65 4.09 -14.64
CA SER A 403 14.85 5.36 -15.34
C SER A 403 15.56 5.15 -16.71
N GLN A 404 14.83 5.28 -17.83
CA GLN A 404 15.35 5.61 -19.16
C GLN A 404 16.23 6.86 -19.12
N GLY A 405 17.51 6.65 -18.87
CA GLY A 405 18.52 7.68 -18.62
C GLY A 405 19.75 7.10 -17.92
N GLU A 406 19.65 5.91 -17.34
CA GLU A 406 20.83 5.13 -16.98
C GLU A 406 21.29 4.28 -18.17
N GLN A 407 21.96 4.94 -19.13
CA GLN A 407 23.12 4.28 -19.71
C GLN A 407 24.11 4.06 -18.55
N PRO A 408 24.61 2.84 -18.30
CA PRO A 408 25.70 2.64 -17.37
C PRO A 408 26.87 3.55 -17.79
N GLY A 409 27.16 4.60 -17.01
CA GLY A 409 28.38 5.39 -17.19
C GLY A 409 28.29 6.78 -17.83
N GLU A 410 27.12 7.41 -17.99
CA GLU A 410 27.10 8.80 -18.52
C GLU A 410 27.49 9.88 -17.50
N GLY A 411 27.56 9.57 -16.20
CA GLY A 411 28.03 10.50 -15.18
C GLY A 411 29.39 10.12 -14.59
N GLU A 412 30.13 11.10 -14.07
CA GLU A 412 31.33 10.85 -13.26
C GLU A 412 30.88 10.43 -11.85
N PHE A 413 31.18 9.18 -11.47
CA PHE A 413 30.95 8.66 -10.12
C PHE A 413 32.16 8.92 -9.22
N PHE A 414 31.94 9.51 -8.05
CA PHE A 414 33.00 9.84 -7.09
C PHE A 414 32.46 9.86 -5.66
N LEU A 415 33.39 9.73 -4.71
CA LEU A 415 33.10 9.98 -3.29
C LEU A 415 33.32 11.45 -2.98
N ASP A 416 32.65 11.96 -1.94
CA ASP A 416 32.79 13.35 -1.49
C ASP A 416 34.21 13.74 -1.08
N ASP A 417 35.05 12.76 -0.72
CA ASP A 417 36.49 12.92 -0.57
C ASP A 417 37.28 11.70 -1.11
N SER A 418 38.56 11.92 -1.43
CA SER A 418 39.52 10.88 -1.83
C SER A 418 40.30 10.29 -0.64
N GLU A 419 40.27 10.97 0.51
CA GLU A 419 40.95 10.56 1.74
C GLU A 419 40.06 10.82 2.95
N TYR A 420 39.95 9.81 3.82
CA TYR A 420 39.22 9.90 5.08
C TYR A 420 40.12 9.52 6.25
N SER A 421 39.82 10.08 7.42
CA SER A 421 40.46 9.67 8.67
C SER A 421 39.44 9.54 9.78
N VAL A 422 39.51 8.44 10.53
CA VAL A 422 38.64 8.18 11.68
C VAL A 422 39.46 7.66 12.86
N THR A 423 39.04 7.99 14.07
CA THR A 423 39.63 7.45 15.30
C THR A 423 39.03 6.07 15.61
N VAL A 424 39.82 5.20 16.25
CA VAL A 424 39.30 3.89 16.68
C VAL A 424 38.07 4.08 17.59
N ASN A 425 36.99 3.37 17.25
CA ASN A 425 35.64 3.40 17.84
C ASN A 425 34.80 4.65 17.54
N ASP A 426 35.28 5.59 16.73
CA ASP A 426 34.48 6.69 16.23
C ASP A 426 33.88 6.36 14.85
N MET A 427 32.86 7.14 14.47
CA MET A 427 32.11 6.97 13.24
C MET A 427 32.14 8.25 12.40
N ILE A 428 32.22 8.09 11.08
CA ILE A 428 32.06 9.15 10.09
C ILE A 428 31.09 8.70 9.00
N ASP A 429 30.32 9.62 8.42
CA ASP A 429 29.51 9.39 7.23
C ASP A 429 30.30 9.77 5.96
N ILE A 430 30.02 9.07 4.86
CA ILE A 430 30.53 9.43 3.53
C ILE A 430 29.39 9.56 2.53
N VAL A 431 29.59 10.35 1.49
CA VAL A 431 28.57 10.56 0.44
C VAL A 431 29.12 10.10 -0.90
N ALA A 432 28.40 9.18 -1.56
CA ALA A 432 28.65 8.82 -2.94
C ALA A 432 27.85 9.74 -3.87
N LEU A 433 28.52 10.30 -4.88
CA LEU A 433 27.97 11.33 -5.75
C LEU A 433 28.07 10.89 -7.21
N LEU A 434 27.02 11.19 -7.98
CA LEU A 434 27.02 11.06 -9.42
C LEU A 434 26.86 12.44 -10.05
N LYS A 435 27.86 12.87 -10.83
CA LYS A 435 27.78 14.09 -11.64
C LYS A 435 27.38 13.76 -13.07
N LYS A 436 26.16 14.13 -13.45
CA LYS A 436 25.59 13.92 -14.79
C LYS A 436 26.25 14.83 -15.85
N PRO A 437 26.13 14.51 -17.16
CA PRO A 437 26.67 15.33 -18.26
C PRO A 437 26.18 16.78 -18.27
N ASP A 438 24.96 17.02 -17.79
CA ASP A 438 24.35 18.34 -17.67
C ASP A 438 24.91 19.18 -16.51
N GLY A 439 25.82 18.60 -15.72
CA GLY A 439 26.46 19.22 -14.55
C GLY A 439 25.70 19.02 -13.24
N THR A 440 24.54 18.37 -13.26
CA THR A 440 23.74 18.05 -12.07
C THR A 440 24.49 17.03 -11.20
N VAL A 441 24.53 17.25 -9.89
CA VAL A 441 25.14 16.33 -8.92
C VAL A 441 24.04 15.72 -8.05
N LEU A 442 23.95 14.39 -8.03
CA LEU A 442 22.98 13.65 -7.22
C LEU A 442 23.70 12.81 -6.15
N PRO A 443 23.21 12.79 -4.91
CA PRO A 443 23.62 11.78 -3.93
C PRO A 443 23.06 10.43 -4.34
N VAL A 444 23.92 9.40 -4.32
CA VAL A 444 23.60 8.01 -4.70
C VAL A 444 24.10 7.02 -3.63
N THR A 445 24.28 7.47 -2.38
CA THR A 445 24.86 6.68 -1.29
C THR A 445 24.06 5.42 -1.00
N LYS A 446 22.73 5.50 -0.94
CA LYS A 446 21.86 4.37 -0.56
C LYS A 446 21.84 3.26 -1.62
N GLU A 447 22.14 3.63 -2.85
CA GLU A 447 22.19 2.76 -4.01
C GLU A 447 23.62 2.24 -4.29
N THR A 448 24.61 2.74 -3.54
CA THR A 448 26.03 2.38 -3.72
C THR A 448 26.39 1.17 -2.88
N ARG A 449 27.08 0.20 -3.51
CA ARG A 449 27.66 -0.93 -2.79
C ARG A 449 29.04 -0.57 -2.26
N PHE A 450 29.19 -0.55 -0.94
CA PHE A 450 30.47 -0.29 -0.29
C PHE A 450 31.19 -1.56 0.14
N SER A 451 32.53 -1.49 0.19
CA SER A 451 33.38 -2.51 0.80
C SER A 451 34.67 -1.89 1.34
N ILE A 452 35.22 -2.48 2.40
CA ILE A 452 36.53 -2.13 2.95
C ILE A 452 37.53 -3.23 2.57
N GLU A 453 38.68 -2.84 2.02
CA GLU A 453 39.69 -3.80 1.56
C GLU A 453 40.30 -4.63 2.69
N ASN A 454 40.52 -4.02 3.85
CA ASN A 454 40.88 -4.73 5.09
C ASN A 454 39.83 -4.51 6.19
N PRO A 455 38.91 -5.45 6.41
CA PRO A 455 37.84 -5.33 7.41
C PRO A 455 38.34 -5.44 8.86
N GLU A 456 39.61 -5.81 9.09
CA GLU A 456 40.19 -5.74 10.45
C GLU A 456 40.46 -4.30 10.89
N ILE A 457 40.56 -3.35 9.94
CA ILE A 457 40.90 -1.94 10.19
C ILE A 457 39.63 -1.09 10.37
N ALA A 458 38.60 -1.31 9.54
CA ALA A 458 37.35 -0.55 9.58
C ALA A 458 36.18 -1.36 8.99
N SER A 459 34.95 -0.95 9.32
CA SER A 459 33.72 -1.45 8.68
C SER A 459 32.93 -0.29 8.08
N ILE A 460 32.08 -0.59 7.09
CA ILE A 460 31.14 0.36 6.47
C ILE A 460 29.77 -0.31 6.31
N ASP A 461 28.68 0.41 6.57
CA ASP A 461 27.30 -0.06 6.36
C ASP A 461 26.71 0.40 5.01
N GLU A 462 25.45 0.03 4.74
CA GLU A 462 24.76 0.34 3.47
C GLU A 462 24.38 1.82 3.36
N GLU A 463 24.31 2.53 4.48
CA GLU A 463 24.07 3.97 4.55
C GLU A 463 25.34 4.82 4.38
N GLY A 464 26.52 4.19 4.30
CA GLY A 464 27.80 4.87 4.12
C GLY A 464 28.46 5.33 5.43
N ASN A 465 28.08 4.78 6.58
CA ASN A 465 28.74 5.07 7.86
C ASN A 465 29.94 4.15 8.07
N ILE A 466 31.10 4.75 8.31
CA ILE A 466 32.36 4.06 8.57
C ILE A 466 32.66 4.06 10.07
N ILE A 467 33.02 2.90 10.61
CA ILE A 467 33.52 2.76 12.00
C ILE A 467 34.97 2.29 11.97
N GLY A 468 35.85 3.01 12.68
CA GLY A 468 37.26 2.61 12.84
C GLY A 468 37.43 1.50 13.87
N LEU A 469 37.98 0.34 13.47
CA LEU A 469 38.11 -0.86 14.33
C LEU A 469 39.53 -1.03 14.89
N ALA A 470 40.54 -0.87 14.04
CA ALA A 470 41.95 -0.98 14.43
C ALA A 470 42.80 0.04 13.67
N PRO A 471 43.88 0.56 14.26
CA PRO A 471 44.71 1.54 13.59
C PRO A 471 45.45 0.92 12.41
N GLY A 472 45.42 1.63 11.28
CA GLY A 472 46.00 1.16 10.03
C GLY A 472 45.50 1.98 8.85
N LEU A 473 46.07 1.71 7.69
CA LEU A 473 45.63 2.27 6.41
C LEU A 473 44.88 1.16 5.65
N THR A 474 43.67 1.46 5.20
CA THR A 474 42.85 0.60 4.34
C THR A 474 42.27 1.43 3.19
N SER A 475 41.53 0.81 2.27
CA SER A 475 40.81 1.51 1.22
C SER A 475 39.32 1.20 1.27
N ILE A 476 38.51 2.21 0.98
CA ILE A 476 37.08 2.09 0.71
C ILE A 476 36.95 1.86 -0.79
N LYS A 477 36.18 0.86 -1.19
CA LYS A 477 35.75 0.66 -2.58
C LYS A 477 34.24 0.82 -2.64
N ALA A 478 33.80 1.74 -3.47
CA ALA A 478 32.41 2.03 -3.73
C ALA A 478 32.09 1.64 -5.18
N GLU A 479 30.97 0.95 -5.39
CA GLU A 479 30.49 0.54 -6.71
C GLU A 479 29.05 1.01 -6.91
N TYR A 480 28.82 1.76 -7.99
CA TYR A 480 27.51 2.24 -8.41
C TYR A 480 27.38 2.05 -9.93
N ASN A 481 26.37 1.29 -10.36
CA ASN A 481 26.08 1.03 -11.77
C ASN A 481 27.32 0.61 -12.61
N GLY A 482 28.19 -0.24 -12.03
CA GLY A 482 29.41 -0.75 -12.67
C GLY A 482 30.59 0.23 -12.72
N GLN A 483 30.41 1.48 -12.26
CA GLN A 483 31.50 2.40 -11.99
C GLN A 483 32.05 2.15 -10.59
N THR A 484 33.35 2.39 -10.42
CA THR A 484 34.02 2.23 -9.13
C THR A 484 34.71 3.52 -8.72
N ALA A 485 34.59 3.86 -7.44
CA ALA A 485 35.36 4.90 -6.79
C ALA A 485 36.11 4.29 -5.61
N ALA A 486 37.29 4.84 -5.30
CA ALA A 486 38.08 4.39 -4.17
C ALA A 486 38.64 5.58 -3.41
N ALA A 487 38.67 5.45 -2.08
CA ALA A 487 39.27 6.42 -1.19
C ALA A 487 40.18 5.74 -0.17
N SER A 488 41.22 6.45 0.25
CA SER A 488 42.11 5.98 1.31
C SER A 488 41.47 6.25 2.68
N LEU A 489 41.49 5.28 3.58
CA LEU A 489 40.98 5.43 4.95
C LEU A 489 42.09 5.17 5.96
N LEU A 490 42.45 6.21 6.71
CA LEU A 490 43.41 6.13 7.80
C LEU A 490 42.67 6.03 9.14
N VAL A 491 42.83 4.91 9.84
CA VAL A 491 42.33 4.74 11.20
C VAL A 491 43.45 5.05 12.20
N VAL A 492 43.24 6.02 13.09
CA VAL A 492 44.26 6.47 14.05
C VAL A 492 43.88 6.13 15.49
N LYS A 493 44.91 5.87 16.32
CA LYS A 493 44.68 5.81 17.78
C LYS A 493 44.50 7.23 18.32
N PRO A 494 43.55 7.44 19.24
CA PRO A 494 43.52 8.67 20.01
C PRO A 494 44.84 8.83 20.78
N TYR A 495 45.40 10.03 20.76
CA TYR A 495 46.62 10.34 21.50
C TYR A 495 46.35 10.32 23.01
N VAL A 496 47.03 9.44 23.73
CA VAL A 496 47.03 9.42 25.20
C VAL A 496 48.40 9.92 25.69
N PRO A 497 48.51 11.15 26.22
CA PRO A 497 49.76 11.64 26.76
C PRO A 497 50.21 10.79 27.96
N LYS A 498 51.49 10.40 27.98
CA LYS A 498 52.07 9.77 29.16
C LYS A 498 52.28 10.82 30.26
N PRO A 499 51.85 10.58 31.50
CA PRO A 499 52.18 11.48 32.60
C PRO A 499 53.70 11.51 32.79
N VAL A 500 54.29 12.70 32.70
CA VAL A 500 55.73 12.90 32.94
C VAL A 500 55.94 12.99 34.46
N ASN A 501 56.52 11.95 35.06
CA ASN A 501 57.06 12.04 36.42
C ASN A 501 58.29 12.94 36.41
N ARG A 502 58.16 14.18 36.90
CA ARG A 502 59.32 15.04 37.18
C ARG A 502 60.14 14.43 38.32
N ILE A 503 61.38 14.06 38.04
CA ILE A 503 62.38 13.72 39.04
C ILE A 503 62.74 15.00 39.80
N SER A 504 62.71 14.93 41.13
CA SER A 504 63.09 16.01 42.05
C SER A 504 64.56 16.38 41.91
N GLU A 505 64.84 17.67 41.68
CA GLU A 505 66.18 18.25 41.75
C GLU A 505 66.73 18.19 43.19
N GLU A 506 67.89 17.57 43.36
CA GLU A 506 68.74 17.78 44.54
C GLU A 506 69.61 19.03 44.29
N THR A 507 69.54 19.95 45.25
CA THR A 507 70.06 21.32 45.21
C THR A 507 71.58 21.45 45.29
N GLY A 508 72.15 22.43 44.58
CA GLY A 508 73.46 23.03 44.86
C GLY A 508 73.78 24.22 43.93
N PRO A 509 74.38 25.32 44.41
CA PRO A 509 73.73 26.63 44.38
C PRO A 509 74.25 27.58 43.30
N ALA A 510 73.40 28.50 42.83
CA ALA A 510 73.84 29.78 42.29
C ALA A 510 72.78 30.87 42.52
N LYS A 511 73.27 32.04 42.94
CA LYS A 511 72.52 33.23 43.32
C LYS A 511 71.82 33.91 42.13
N SER A 512 70.61 34.39 42.43
CA SER A 512 69.89 35.58 41.94
C SER A 512 70.07 36.02 40.48
N ASP A 513 68.99 35.98 39.71
CA ASP A 513 68.36 37.24 39.29
C ASP A 513 66.87 37.09 38.92
N SER A 514 66.17 38.22 39.04
CA SER A 514 64.73 38.52 38.86
C SER A 514 64.11 37.99 37.55
N THR A 515 62.81 37.66 37.41
CA THR A 515 61.62 38.52 37.64
C THR A 515 60.31 37.70 37.82
N ASP A 516 59.40 38.28 38.60
CA ASP A 516 58.05 37.92 39.11
C ASP A 516 56.89 38.07 38.06
N PRO A 517 55.59 37.91 38.41
CA PRO A 517 54.72 36.74 38.70
C PRO A 517 53.58 36.56 37.65
N GLY A 518 52.63 35.61 37.65
CA GLY A 518 52.20 34.56 38.59
C GLY A 518 50.67 34.36 38.49
N SER A 519 50.21 33.11 38.49
CA SER A 519 48.81 32.66 38.53
C SER A 519 48.61 31.69 39.71
N LEU A 520 47.41 31.67 40.30
CA LEU A 520 47.02 31.00 41.54
C LEU A 520 46.42 29.58 41.32
N VAL A 521 46.71 28.65 42.25
CA VAL A 521 45.96 27.40 42.58
C VAL A 521 45.85 27.33 44.12
N PRO A 522 44.93 26.55 44.76
CA PRO A 522 45.19 25.16 45.21
C PRO A 522 43.90 24.27 45.27
N GLY A 523 43.83 22.95 45.53
CA GLY A 523 44.73 21.86 45.96
C GLY A 523 43.97 20.86 46.89
N SER A 524 44.17 19.53 46.78
CA SER A 524 43.70 18.49 47.75
C SER A 524 44.61 17.25 47.76
N THR A 525 44.71 16.53 48.89
CA THR A 525 45.43 15.24 49.07
C THR A 525 44.79 14.31 50.12
N ASP A 526 44.90 13.00 49.85
CA ASP A 526 44.50 11.69 50.49
C ASP A 526 45.27 11.29 51.80
N PRO A 527 45.29 10.03 52.41
CA PRO A 527 44.91 8.64 51.95
C PRO A 527 44.32 7.59 53.00
N GLU A 528 44.16 6.30 52.57
CA GLU A 528 43.73 4.97 53.16
C GLU A 528 44.65 4.32 54.27
N PRO A 529 44.50 3.05 54.84
CA PRO A 529 43.79 1.78 54.42
C PRO A 529 43.18 0.82 55.54
N SER A 530 42.58 -0.36 55.18
CA SER A 530 42.71 -1.74 55.82
C SER A 530 41.52 -2.74 55.61
N ASN A 531 41.77 -4.07 55.70
CA ASN A 531 40.82 -5.22 55.64
C ASN A 531 41.29 -6.35 56.63
N PRO A 532 40.45 -7.25 57.26
CA PRO A 532 40.07 -8.58 56.68
C PRO A 532 38.74 -9.33 57.17
N VAL A 533 38.33 -10.38 56.41
CA VAL A 533 37.39 -11.59 56.43
C VAL A 533 36.78 -12.15 57.79
N PRO A 534 35.77 -13.11 57.93
CA PRO A 534 35.21 -14.15 57.01
C PRO A 534 33.71 -14.70 57.10
N ALA A 535 33.38 -15.67 56.22
CA ALA A 535 32.35 -16.78 56.23
C ALA A 535 30.84 -16.42 56.09
N ASP A 536 29.91 -17.17 55.47
CA ASP A 536 29.68 -18.63 55.34
C ASP A 536 28.69 -18.96 54.17
N SER A 537 28.64 -20.24 53.83
CA SER A 537 27.94 -21.07 52.84
C SER A 537 26.38 -21.04 52.76
N GLY A 538 25.84 -21.64 51.68
CA GLY A 538 24.48 -22.22 51.72
C GLY A 538 23.79 -22.44 50.38
N ASP A 539 24.00 -23.62 49.80
CA ASP A 539 23.32 -24.23 48.64
C ASP A 539 21.84 -24.64 48.92
N THR A 540 21.16 -25.12 47.85
CA THR A 540 19.91 -25.94 47.81
C THR A 540 18.56 -25.19 47.82
N ALA A 541 17.47 -25.62 47.16
CA ALA A 541 17.17 -26.70 46.22
C ALA A 541 15.75 -26.47 45.63
N SER A 542 15.49 -27.18 44.53
CA SER A 542 14.19 -27.56 43.98
C SER A 542 13.19 -28.11 45.01
N GLY A 543 11.89 -27.87 44.77
CA GLY A 543 10.80 -28.56 45.48
C GLY A 543 9.44 -28.37 44.81
N SER A 544 8.96 -29.42 44.16
CA SER A 544 7.60 -29.63 43.67
C SER A 544 6.62 -29.95 44.81
N SER A 545 5.36 -29.51 44.70
CA SER A 545 4.19 -30.19 45.30
C SER A 545 2.86 -29.70 44.71
N ASP A 546 2.21 -30.58 43.95
CA ASP A 546 0.76 -30.71 43.64
C ASP A 546 -0.12 -30.87 44.92
N PRO A 547 -1.45 -31.08 44.87
CA PRO A 547 -2.54 -30.58 44.01
C PRO A 547 -3.80 -30.14 44.83
N ASP A 548 -4.96 -30.01 44.16
CA ASP A 548 -6.35 -29.99 44.66
C ASP A 548 -6.93 -28.70 45.26
N THR A 549 -7.98 -28.18 44.60
CA THR A 549 -9.37 -28.23 45.13
C THR A 549 -10.41 -27.88 44.06
N SER A 550 -11.17 -28.89 43.63
CA SER A 550 -12.64 -28.94 43.49
C SER A 550 -13.45 -27.71 43.02
N ASN A 551 -14.09 -27.90 41.86
CA ASN A 551 -15.40 -27.36 41.45
C ASN A 551 -16.50 -27.68 42.51
N PRO A 552 -17.60 -26.89 42.65
CA PRO A 552 -18.80 -27.23 41.89
C PRO A 552 -19.69 -26.03 41.46
N GLY A 553 -20.11 -26.02 40.20
CA GLY A 553 -21.49 -26.21 39.75
C GLY A 553 -22.56 -25.12 40.02
N SER A 554 -23.19 -24.64 38.94
CA SER A 554 -24.63 -24.35 38.83
C SER A 554 -24.94 -23.93 37.38
N ALA A 555 -25.55 -24.77 36.54
CA ALA A 555 -26.98 -25.08 36.44
C ALA A 555 -27.68 -24.24 35.35
N GLU A 556 -27.92 -24.89 34.21
CA GLU A 556 -28.97 -24.55 33.23
C GLU A 556 -30.37 -24.67 33.88
N PRO A 557 -31.39 -24.11 33.23
CA PRO A 557 -32.57 -24.92 32.98
C PRO A 557 -33.02 -24.89 31.52
N ASP A 558 -33.23 -26.11 31.04
CA ASP A 558 -34.08 -26.55 29.94
C ASP A 558 -35.55 -26.10 30.13
N SER A 559 -36.21 -25.69 29.05
CA SER A 559 -37.67 -25.69 28.96
C SER A 559 -38.15 -25.84 27.51
N SER A 560 -38.30 -27.11 27.10
CA SER A 560 -39.52 -27.70 26.51
C SER A 560 -40.36 -26.89 25.50
N GLU A 561 -40.48 -27.45 24.30
CA GLU A 561 -41.55 -27.25 23.30
C GLU A 561 -42.98 -27.41 23.88
N PRO A 562 -43.99 -26.96 23.12
CA PRO A 562 -44.92 -27.97 22.62
C PRO A 562 -45.29 -27.83 21.14
N SER A 563 -45.56 -28.98 20.56
CA SER A 563 -45.91 -29.26 19.17
C SER A 563 -47.44 -29.18 18.90
N THR A 564 -47.79 -28.93 17.62
CA THR A 564 -49.03 -29.29 16.85
C THR A 564 -50.29 -28.41 16.93
N PRO A 565 -51.24 -28.49 15.95
CA PRO A 565 -51.24 -29.16 14.63
C PRO A 565 -51.67 -28.29 13.43
N ASP A 566 -51.38 -28.83 12.24
CA ASP A 566 -51.95 -28.53 10.93
C ASP A 566 -53.46 -28.94 10.83
N PRO A 567 -54.27 -28.30 9.98
CA PRO A 567 -55.26 -29.07 9.24
C PRO A 567 -55.30 -28.75 7.74
N ALA A 568 -55.25 -29.84 6.97
CA ALA A 568 -55.59 -29.94 5.56
C ALA A 568 -56.97 -29.35 5.19
N GLY A 569 -57.11 -28.88 3.94
CA GLY A 569 -58.43 -28.61 3.37
C GLY A 569 -58.47 -28.02 1.96
N ALA A 570 -58.48 -28.90 0.96
CA ALA A 570 -59.26 -28.84 -0.29
C ALA A 570 -58.83 -27.92 -1.47
N GLU A 571 -58.30 -28.56 -2.51
CA GLU A 571 -58.62 -28.25 -3.91
C GLU A 571 -60.10 -28.61 -4.20
N PRO A 572 -60.73 -27.97 -5.21
CA PRO A 572 -60.91 -28.69 -6.48
C PRO A 572 -60.88 -27.81 -7.75
N GLY A 573 -60.52 -28.43 -8.89
CA GLY A 573 -61.34 -28.28 -10.11
C GLY A 573 -60.70 -27.69 -11.36
N THR A 574 -60.11 -28.58 -12.15
CA THR A 574 -60.07 -28.68 -13.63
C THR A 574 -61.00 -27.81 -14.50
N SER A 575 -60.46 -27.24 -15.59
CA SER A 575 -60.84 -27.42 -17.04
C SER A 575 -60.34 -26.22 -17.87
N GLN A 576 -59.32 -26.34 -18.74
CA GLN A 576 -59.36 -26.66 -20.20
C GLN A 576 -60.15 -25.66 -21.08
N PRO A 577 -59.81 -25.49 -22.38
CA PRO A 577 -59.01 -26.35 -23.26
C PRO A 577 -57.63 -25.82 -23.68
#